data_AF-A0A357VT24-F1
#
_entry.id   AF-A0A357VT24-F1
#
_cell.length_a   1.000
_cell.length_b   1.000
_cell.length_c   1.000
_cell.angle_alpha   90.00
_cell.angle_beta   90.00
_cell.angle_gamma   90.00
#
_symmetry.space_group_name_H-M   'P 1'
#
loop_
_entity.id
_entity.type
_entity.pdbx_description
1 polymer ?
#
loop_
_entity_poly.entity_id
_entity_poly.type
_entity_poly.pdbx_seq_one_letter_code
_entity_poly.pdbx_strand_id
1 'polypeptide(L)'
;LKEYTQKLYMPALEQYIRFSSNNYKLAKEFAGWVKLLKENWDSIKIHVKLDQDLTGVKNAEEEVGVKAEIYLPGIGPDSILPEVVFAKLKDGKIVNIRRYDMKLIKEVQKDTYQYSVKFKIEDRGEYGINVRVTPNNPLMPHKNYLMGLVKYPQ
;
A
#
# COMPACT_ATOMS: atom_id res chain seq x y z
N LEU A 1 -3.94 21.30 -27.27
CA LEU A 1 -4.70 20.15 -27.85
C LEU A 1 -3.83 18.89 -28.00
N LYS A 2 -2.69 18.95 -28.70
CA LYS A 2 -1.79 17.80 -28.95
C LYS A 2 -1.35 17.06 -27.67
N GLU A 3 -0.99 17.81 -26.64
CA GLU A 3 -0.50 17.25 -25.37
C GLU A 3 -1.60 16.50 -24.59
N TYR A 4 -2.84 16.99 -24.62
CA TYR A 4 -4.00 16.32 -24.01
C TYR A 4 -4.31 14.99 -24.71
N THR A 5 -4.30 14.99 -26.04
CA THR A 5 -4.51 13.78 -26.84
C THR A 5 -3.47 12.71 -26.52
N GLN A 6 -2.19 13.09 -26.44
CA GLN A 6 -1.10 12.15 -26.18
C GLN A 6 -1.08 11.65 -24.74
N LYS A 7 -1.37 12.52 -23.76
CA LYS A 7 -1.28 12.15 -22.33
C LYS A 7 -2.51 11.45 -21.78
N LEU A 8 -3.69 11.62 -22.39
CA LEU A 8 -4.95 11.09 -21.84
C LEU A 8 -5.68 10.17 -22.82
N TYR A 9 -5.93 10.59 -24.05
CA TYR A 9 -6.73 9.79 -24.98
C TYR A 9 -5.99 8.57 -25.52
N MET A 10 -4.70 8.67 -25.82
CA MET A 10 -3.92 7.50 -26.27
C MET A 10 -3.83 6.40 -25.20
N PRO A 11 -3.46 6.69 -23.93
CA PRO A 11 -3.50 5.69 -22.86
C PRO A 11 -4.91 5.11 -22.63
N ALA A 12 -5.95 5.93 -22.74
CA ALA A 12 -7.33 5.46 -22.59
C ALA A 12 -7.73 4.47 -23.70
N LEU A 13 -7.32 4.74 -24.95
CA LEU A 13 -7.56 3.86 -26.09
C LEU A 13 -6.81 2.52 -25.93
N GLU A 14 -5.54 2.58 -25.51
CA GLU A 14 -4.73 1.37 -25.24
C GLU A 14 -5.38 0.50 -24.16
N GLN A 15 -5.86 1.12 -23.07
CA GLN A 15 -6.58 0.41 -22.02
C GLN A 15 -7.91 -0.16 -22.52
N TYR A 16 -8.67 0.58 -23.35
CA TYR A 16 -9.89 0.06 -23.96
C TYR A 16 -9.61 -1.22 -24.76
N ILE A 17 -8.65 -1.17 -25.69
CA ILE A 17 -8.28 -2.32 -26.53
C ILE A 17 -7.85 -3.50 -25.65
N ARG A 18 -7.02 -3.25 -24.62
CA ARG A 18 -6.53 -4.30 -23.72
C ARG A 18 -7.66 -4.98 -22.93
N PHE A 19 -8.62 -4.20 -22.42
CA PHE A 19 -9.72 -4.73 -21.61
C PHE A 19 -10.86 -5.33 -22.44
N SER A 20 -11.05 -4.91 -23.69
CA SER A 20 -12.07 -5.46 -24.61
C SER A 20 -11.61 -6.71 -25.37
N SER A 21 -10.29 -6.93 -25.44
CA SER A 21 -9.70 -8.10 -26.09
C SER A 21 -10.11 -9.42 -25.43
N ASN A 22 -10.03 -10.52 -26.20
CA ASN A 22 -10.27 -11.89 -25.71
C ASN A 22 -11.60 -12.04 -24.93
N ASN A 23 -12.70 -11.51 -25.48
CA ASN A 23 -14.02 -11.57 -24.88
C ASN A 23 -14.06 -11.04 -23.42
N TYR A 24 -13.40 -9.89 -23.21
CA TYR A 24 -13.33 -9.19 -21.93
C TYR A 24 -12.70 -10.00 -20.79
N LYS A 25 -11.81 -10.96 -21.11
CA LYS A 25 -11.18 -11.84 -20.10
C LYS A 25 -10.54 -11.05 -18.96
N LEU A 26 -9.68 -10.07 -19.29
CA LEU A 26 -8.97 -9.24 -18.32
C LEU A 26 -9.93 -8.43 -17.44
N ALA A 27 -10.99 -7.89 -18.03
CA ALA A 27 -12.01 -7.14 -17.31
C ALA A 27 -12.76 -8.01 -16.29
N LYS A 28 -13.11 -9.24 -16.68
CA LYS A 28 -13.76 -10.23 -15.80
C LYS A 28 -12.85 -10.64 -14.64
N GLU A 29 -11.57 -10.90 -14.92
CA GLU A 29 -10.57 -11.22 -13.91
C GLU A 29 -10.39 -10.07 -12.90
N PHE A 30 -10.25 -8.83 -13.40
CA PHE A 30 -10.13 -7.65 -12.55
C PHE A 30 -11.40 -7.41 -11.71
N ALA A 31 -12.59 -7.57 -12.28
CA ALA A 31 -13.85 -7.45 -11.56
C ALA A 31 -14.00 -8.52 -10.46
N GLY A 32 -13.59 -9.76 -10.74
CA GLY A 32 -13.53 -10.84 -9.76
C GLY A 32 -12.58 -10.52 -8.61
N TRP A 33 -11.39 -10.00 -8.91
CA TRP A 33 -10.43 -9.54 -7.92
C TRP A 33 -10.98 -8.40 -7.05
N VAL A 34 -11.61 -7.37 -7.64
CA VAL A 34 -12.25 -6.28 -6.88
C VAL A 34 -13.32 -6.83 -5.93
N LYS A 35 -14.16 -7.75 -6.41
CA LYS A 35 -15.22 -8.38 -5.61
C LYS A 35 -14.64 -9.15 -4.43
N LEU A 36 -13.64 -10.00 -4.68
CA LEU A 36 -12.96 -10.78 -3.65
C LEU A 36 -12.34 -9.89 -2.56
N LEU A 37 -11.69 -8.78 -2.95
CA LEU A 37 -11.16 -7.84 -1.98
C LEU A 37 -12.27 -7.21 -1.13
N LYS A 38 -13.33 -6.70 -1.75
CA LYS A 38 -14.44 -6.06 -1.02
C LYS A 38 -15.11 -7.00 -0.02
N GLU A 39 -15.27 -8.28 -0.36
CA GLU A 39 -15.90 -9.28 0.51
C GLU A 39 -15.04 -9.63 1.74
N ASN A 40 -13.71 -9.56 1.63
CA ASN A 40 -12.79 -10.00 2.67
C ASN A 40 -12.04 -8.86 3.38
N TRP A 41 -12.16 -7.62 2.90
CA TRP A 41 -11.33 -6.49 3.35
C TRP A 41 -11.43 -6.19 4.84
N ASP A 42 -12.65 -6.29 5.40
CA ASP A 42 -12.88 -5.98 6.81
C ASP A 42 -12.23 -6.97 7.76
N SER A 43 -12.00 -8.20 7.29
CA SER A 43 -11.36 -9.28 8.03
C SER A 43 -9.83 -9.17 8.08
N ILE A 44 -9.23 -8.25 7.31
CA ILE A 44 -7.79 -7.98 7.37
C ILE A 44 -7.42 -7.47 8.77
N LYS A 45 -6.36 -8.03 9.35
CA LYS A 45 -5.79 -7.54 10.62
C LYS A 45 -4.33 -7.21 10.44
N ILE A 46 -3.90 -6.09 11.00
CA ILE A 46 -2.51 -5.62 10.92
C ILE A 46 -1.96 -5.60 12.34
N HIS A 47 -0.93 -6.41 12.58
CA HIS A 47 -0.18 -6.41 13.83
C HIS A 47 1.22 -5.85 13.57
N VAL A 48 1.47 -4.62 14.04
CA VAL A 48 2.75 -3.93 13.82
C VAL A 48 3.80 -4.46 14.80
N LYS A 49 4.95 -4.85 14.27
CA LYS A 49 6.13 -5.27 15.04
C LYS A 49 7.27 -4.29 14.76
N LEU A 50 7.67 -3.52 15.77
CA LEU A 50 8.80 -2.62 15.63
C LEU A 50 10.09 -3.39 15.92
N ASP A 51 11.10 -3.26 15.04
CA ASP A 51 12.42 -3.88 15.27
C ASP A 51 13.18 -3.21 16.41
N GLN A 52 12.79 -1.98 16.75
CA GLN A 52 13.39 -1.17 17.79
C GLN A 52 12.33 -0.27 18.42
N ASP A 53 12.55 0.13 19.66
CA ASP A 53 11.71 1.15 20.28
C ASP A 53 11.83 2.45 19.46
N LEU A 54 10.70 2.89 18.90
CA LEU A 54 10.59 4.15 18.17
C LEU A 54 10.11 5.29 19.09
N THR A 55 9.83 4.99 20.36
CA THR A 55 9.52 5.98 21.38
C THR A 55 10.83 6.52 21.96
N GLY A 56 11.35 7.62 21.40
CA GLY A 56 12.58 8.23 21.90
C GLY A 56 13.30 9.11 20.88
N VAL A 57 14.35 9.78 21.36
CA VAL A 57 15.22 10.60 20.50
C VAL A 57 16.06 9.67 19.62
N LYS A 58 15.83 9.73 18.32
CA LYS A 58 16.62 9.04 17.30
C LYS A 58 17.62 9.99 16.66
N ASN A 59 18.80 9.48 16.31
CA ASN A 59 19.79 10.29 15.62
C ASN A 59 19.38 10.50 14.15
N ALA A 60 19.75 11.64 13.59
CA ALA A 60 19.65 11.82 12.14
C ALA A 60 20.50 10.75 11.43
N GLU A 61 20.02 10.26 10.29
CA GLU A 61 20.61 9.18 9.48
C GLU A 61 20.50 7.75 10.04
N GLU A 62 19.87 7.56 11.21
CA GLU A 62 19.61 6.24 11.76
C GLU A 62 18.60 5.47 10.86
N GLU A 63 18.89 4.18 10.63
CA GLU A 63 17.99 3.30 9.89
C GLU A 63 16.86 2.83 10.81
N VAL A 64 15.62 3.03 10.37
CA VAL A 64 14.42 2.56 11.06
C VAL A 64 13.86 1.36 10.33
N GLY A 65 13.81 0.23 11.03
CA GLY A 65 13.14 -0.99 10.58
C GLY A 65 11.73 -1.10 11.14
N VAL A 66 10.75 -1.32 10.25
CA VAL A 66 9.36 -1.60 10.63
C VAL A 66 8.96 -2.94 10.04
N LYS A 67 8.42 -3.83 10.89
CA LYS A 67 7.80 -5.07 10.48
C LYS A 67 6.31 -5.03 10.77
N ALA A 68 5.54 -5.81 10.03
CA ALA A 68 4.13 -6.03 10.33
C ALA A 68 3.75 -7.45 9.94
N GLU A 69 2.92 -8.08 10.76
CA GLU A 69 2.25 -9.32 10.43
C GLU A 69 0.81 -9.00 10.05
N ILE A 70 0.43 -9.37 8.83
CA ILE A 70 -0.86 -9.01 8.25
C ILE A 70 -1.61 -10.29 7.96
N TYR A 71 -2.76 -10.44 8.60
CA TYR A 71 -3.72 -11.50 8.35
C TYR A 71 -4.60 -11.13 7.15
N LEU A 72 -4.63 -11.98 6.14
CA LEU A 72 -5.26 -11.80 4.83
C LEU A 72 -6.16 -13.01 4.49
N PRO A 73 -7.28 -13.22 5.19
CA PRO A 73 -8.13 -14.38 4.95
C PRO A 73 -8.73 -14.34 3.54
N GLY A 74 -8.40 -15.33 2.72
CA GLY A 74 -8.91 -15.43 1.35
C GLY A 74 -8.38 -14.35 0.39
N ILE A 75 -7.40 -13.55 0.80
CA ILE A 75 -6.75 -12.53 -0.02
C ILE A 75 -5.29 -12.94 -0.22
N GLY A 76 -4.87 -13.05 -1.49
CA GLY A 76 -3.47 -13.32 -1.80
C GLY A 76 -2.55 -12.15 -1.41
N PRO A 77 -1.32 -12.40 -0.92
CA PRO A 77 -0.42 -11.34 -0.45
C PRO A 77 -0.06 -10.31 -1.55
N ASP A 78 -0.07 -10.72 -2.82
CA ASP A 78 0.20 -9.82 -3.96
C ASP A 78 -0.96 -8.86 -4.27
N SER A 79 -2.16 -9.12 -3.72
CA SER A 79 -3.36 -8.30 -3.92
C SER A 79 -3.40 -7.06 -3.03
N ILE A 80 -2.40 -6.88 -2.18
CA ILE A 80 -2.28 -5.75 -1.28
C ILE A 80 -0.91 -5.10 -1.37
N LEU A 81 -0.82 -3.87 -0.88
CA LEU A 81 0.42 -3.14 -0.68
C LEU A 81 0.41 -2.59 0.74
N PRO A 82 1.14 -3.22 1.68
CA PRO A 82 1.40 -2.60 2.96
C PRO A 82 2.40 -1.45 2.80
N GLU A 83 2.14 -0.35 3.48
CA GLU A 83 2.98 0.85 3.47
C GLU A 83 3.20 1.34 4.89
N VAL A 84 4.41 1.82 5.17
CA VAL A 84 4.65 2.71 6.31
C VAL A 84 4.36 4.14 5.87
N VAL A 85 3.43 4.80 6.55
CA VAL A 85 3.17 6.23 6.43
C VAL A 85 3.99 6.95 7.50
N PHE A 86 4.94 7.76 7.03
CA PHE A 86 5.87 8.51 7.86
C PHE A 86 5.59 10.00 7.71
N ALA A 87 5.04 10.62 8.75
CA ALA A 87 4.61 12.02 8.73
C ALA A 87 5.53 12.88 9.61
N LYS A 88 6.09 13.95 9.05
CA LYS A 88 6.81 14.99 9.82
C LYS A 88 5.79 15.94 10.43
N LEU A 89 5.90 16.18 11.73
CA LEU A 89 5.06 17.09 12.48
C LEU A 89 5.82 18.38 12.81
N LYS A 90 5.10 19.49 12.79
CA LYS A 90 5.55 20.79 13.29
C LYS A 90 4.36 21.47 13.95
N ASP A 91 4.50 21.82 15.23
CA ASP A 91 3.44 22.45 16.03
C ASP A 91 2.13 21.62 16.00
N GLY A 92 2.25 20.29 16.11
CA GLY A 92 1.13 19.34 16.05
C GLY A 92 0.49 19.17 14.66
N LYS A 93 1.02 19.80 13.61
CA LYS A 93 0.49 19.71 12.23
C LYS A 93 1.42 18.91 11.33
N ILE A 94 0.83 18.13 10.44
CA ILE A 94 1.58 17.41 9.40
C ILE A 94 2.11 18.41 8.38
N VAL A 95 3.43 18.47 8.23
CA VAL A 95 4.11 19.33 7.24
C VAL A 95 4.72 18.54 6.09
N ASN A 96 4.94 17.24 6.26
CA ASN A 96 5.41 16.36 5.18
C ASN A 96 4.94 14.92 5.42
N ILE A 97 4.63 14.18 4.36
CA ILE A 97 4.27 12.77 4.41
C ILE A 97 5.12 12.01 3.40
N ARG A 98 5.81 10.97 3.88
CA ARG A 98 6.50 9.98 3.07
C ARG A 98 5.83 8.62 3.24
N ARG A 99 5.94 7.79 2.21
CA ARG A 99 5.40 6.44 2.19
C ARG A 99 6.48 5.47 1.76
N TYR A 100 6.56 4.34 2.45
CA TYR A 100 7.53 3.30 2.14
C TYR A 100 6.79 1.98 1.97
N ASP A 101 6.81 1.46 0.74
CA ASP A 101 6.24 0.15 0.41
C ASP A 101 6.97 -0.95 1.20
N MET A 102 6.22 -1.80 1.90
CA MET A 102 6.79 -2.92 2.63
C MET A 102 6.93 -4.14 1.72
N LYS A 103 8.02 -4.90 1.91
CA LYS A 103 8.29 -6.12 1.16
C LYS A 103 7.80 -7.34 1.92
N LEU A 104 7.16 -8.27 1.21
CA LEU A 104 6.82 -9.59 1.75
C LEU A 104 8.10 -10.33 2.12
N ILE A 105 8.17 -10.83 3.35
CA ILE A 105 9.32 -11.60 3.85
C ILE A 105 9.00 -13.09 3.84
N LYS A 106 7.87 -13.48 4.42
CA LYS A 106 7.42 -14.87 4.52
C LYS A 106 5.97 -14.96 4.98
N GLU A 107 5.35 -16.11 4.76
CA GLU A 107 4.17 -16.53 5.49
C GLU A 107 4.61 -17.06 6.87
N VAL A 108 3.99 -16.58 7.95
CA VAL A 108 4.34 -16.98 9.34
C VAL A 108 3.37 -18.01 9.91
N GLN A 109 2.13 -17.98 9.45
CA GLN A 109 1.07 -18.95 9.71
C GLN A 109 0.05 -18.81 8.58
N LYS A 110 -0.90 -19.74 8.46
CA LYS A 110 -1.93 -19.71 7.42
C LYS A 110 -2.57 -18.33 7.29
N ASP A 111 -2.58 -17.80 6.07
CA ASP A 111 -3.14 -16.51 5.69
C ASP A 111 -2.52 -15.31 6.43
N THR A 112 -1.39 -15.48 7.13
CA THR A 112 -0.71 -14.39 7.85
C THR A 112 0.71 -14.24 7.34
N TYR A 113 1.01 -13.04 6.87
CA TYR A 113 2.25 -12.75 6.16
C TYR A 113 3.03 -11.67 6.89
N GLN A 114 4.34 -11.88 7.03
CA GLN A 114 5.25 -10.89 7.57
C GLN A 114 5.79 -10.01 6.45
N TYR A 115 5.68 -8.70 6.63
CA TYR A 115 6.23 -7.68 5.77
C TYR A 115 7.26 -6.84 6.52
N SER A 116 8.23 -6.29 5.80
CA SER A 116 9.25 -5.42 6.38
C SER A 116 9.64 -4.28 5.45
N VAL A 117 10.01 -3.15 6.04
CA VAL A 117 10.64 -2.04 5.35
C VAL A 117 11.70 -1.39 6.23
N LYS A 118 12.73 -0.85 5.59
CA LYS A 118 13.79 -0.07 6.22
C LYS A 118 13.92 1.27 5.50
N PHE A 119 14.02 2.35 6.26
CA PHE A 119 14.22 3.69 5.72
C PHE A 119 15.01 4.56 6.70
N LYS A 120 15.59 5.65 6.22
CA LYS A 120 16.36 6.60 7.05
C LYS A 120 15.53 7.83 7.40
N ILE A 121 15.76 8.36 8.60
CA ILE A 121 15.25 9.67 9.01
C ILE A 121 16.29 10.72 8.63
N GLU A 122 15.95 11.61 7.70
CA GLU A 122 16.89 12.59 7.15
C GLU A 122 17.08 13.83 8.04
N ASP A 123 16.05 14.26 8.78
CA ASP A 123 16.11 15.47 9.59
C ASP A 123 15.72 15.19 11.05
N ARG A 124 16.13 16.08 11.95
CA ARG A 124 15.57 16.13 13.30
C ARG A 124 14.16 16.74 13.27
N GLY A 125 13.27 16.22 14.11
CA GLY A 125 11.90 16.70 14.24
C GLY A 125 11.01 15.71 14.97
N GLU A 126 9.73 16.09 15.10
CA GLU A 126 8.69 15.20 15.60
C GLU A 126 8.08 14.43 14.42
N TYR A 127 7.84 13.13 14.60
CA TYR A 127 7.35 12.26 13.54
C TYR A 127 6.21 11.36 14.03
N GLY A 128 5.17 11.24 13.21
CA GLY A 128 4.14 10.23 13.34
C GLY A 128 4.41 9.07 12.39
N ILE A 129 4.28 7.84 12.87
CA ILE A 129 4.46 6.63 12.08
C ILE A 129 3.20 5.78 12.18
N ASN A 130 2.71 5.32 11.04
CA ASN A 130 1.60 4.38 10.99
C ASN A 130 1.85 3.36 9.87
N VAL A 131 1.27 2.16 9.99
CA VAL A 131 1.26 1.15 8.93
C VAL A 131 -0.13 1.14 8.32
N ARG A 132 -0.25 1.03 7.00
CA ARG A 132 -1.55 0.81 6.37
C ARG A 132 -1.45 -0.25 5.29
N VAL A 133 -2.60 -0.78 4.91
CA VAL A 133 -2.73 -1.70 3.78
C VAL A 133 -3.69 -1.11 2.77
N THR A 134 -3.29 -1.11 1.51
CA THR A 134 -4.12 -0.70 0.37
C THR A 134 -4.17 -1.81 -0.68
N PRO A 135 -5.17 -1.86 -1.55
CA PRO A 135 -5.19 -2.83 -2.64
C PRO A 135 -4.01 -2.62 -3.60
N ASN A 136 -3.57 -3.73 -4.21
CA ASN A 136 -2.51 -3.72 -5.21
C ASN A 136 -2.86 -4.64 -6.36
N ASN A 137 -2.85 -4.10 -7.58
CA ASN A 137 -2.99 -4.89 -8.79
C ASN A 137 -2.32 -4.15 -9.96
N PRO A 138 -1.52 -4.83 -10.80
CA PRO A 138 -0.86 -4.22 -11.95
C PRO A 138 -1.80 -3.55 -12.97
N LEU A 139 -3.10 -3.91 -12.94
CA LEU A 139 -4.13 -3.35 -13.81
C LEU A 139 -4.75 -2.06 -13.26
N MET A 140 -4.43 -1.68 -12.02
CA MET A 140 -4.94 -0.43 -11.46
C MET A 140 -4.27 0.77 -12.13
N PRO A 141 -5.06 1.76 -12.60
CA PRO A 141 -4.50 2.96 -13.24
C PRO A 141 -3.75 3.86 -12.23
N HIS A 142 -4.14 3.84 -10.95
CA HIS A 142 -3.49 4.57 -9.87
C HIS A 142 -3.56 3.81 -8.55
N LYS A 143 -2.54 3.96 -7.68
CA LYS A 143 -2.36 3.16 -6.46
C LYS A 143 -3.55 3.16 -5.48
N ASN A 144 -4.46 4.15 -5.44
CA ASN A 144 -5.37 4.28 -4.29
C ASN A 144 -6.79 4.85 -4.52
N TYR A 145 -7.07 5.56 -5.62
CA TYR A 145 -8.25 6.46 -5.62
C TYR A 145 -9.60 5.80 -5.94
N LEU A 146 -9.62 4.61 -6.55
CA LEU A 146 -10.87 4.09 -7.14
C LEU A 146 -11.70 3.19 -6.23
N MET A 147 -11.10 2.60 -5.19
CA MET A 147 -11.81 1.58 -4.39
C MET A 147 -12.20 2.05 -2.99
N GLY A 148 -11.59 3.11 -2.46
CA GLY A 148 -11.87 3.59 -1.10
C GLY A 148 -11.49 2.59 0.00
N LEU A 149 -10.67 1.58 -0.32
CA LEU A 149 -10.23 0.53 0.60
C LEU A 149 -8.87 0.90 1.19
N VAL A 150 -8.84 1.19 2.50
CA VAL A 150 -7.61 1.38 3.27
C VAL A 150 -7.83 0.73 4.63
N LYS A 151 -6.88 -0.08 5.10
CA LYS A 151 -6.92 -0.70 6.42
C LYS A 151 -5.78 -0.16 7.29
N TYR A 152 -6.08 0.08 8.56
CA TYR A 152 -5.14 0.52 9.59
C TYR A 152 -5.06 -0.53 10.71
N PRO A 153 -3.97 -0.54 11.50
CA PRO A 153 -3.86 -1.31 12.73
C PRO A 153 -5.07 -1.09 13.64
N GLN A 154 -5.48 -2.17 14.32
CA GLN A 154 -6.54 -2.16 15.34
C GLN A 154 -6.00 -1.68 16.68
#